data_AF-A0AAN8FJX3-F1
#
_entry.id   AF-A0AAN8FJX3-F1
#
_cell.length_a   1.000
_cell.length_b   1.000
_cell.length_c   1.000
_cell.angle_alpha   90.00
_cell.angle_beta   90.00
_cell.angle_gamma   90.00
#
_symmetry.space_group_name_H-M   'P 1'
#
loop_
_entity.id
_entity.type
_entity.pdbx_description
1 polymer ?
#
loop_
_entity_poly.entity_id
_entity_poly.type
_entity_poly.pdbx_seq_one_letter_code
_entity_poly.pdbx_strand_id
1 'polypeptide(L)'
;MLLRTIILLTAGISVIAEEINSYDPDYGTFIGELPNLADGDVKGKVYVVNETTLQIVNFTYNGNAPDLYFWMDHKESPTQDGVKIPSFEFGITPLGKYENAEQVVLTLPGRHKITNFKSFSLFCYKYEHNFGSVAIPENLIVPRPQFLSSELKGSRYSVGSGPILIMDKRTIKIFGFTFDADKAPDGYFFVGRGPNVAHDAGVKVPIRGRDTPELITAMNERYRGGQDLIIDLPADYDIQHVDWLAIYCYKFRVDFGHVAISNVSTRIPPYVPAQRRFDDVVTTVDGWPVTSLLGNENRRNFTFQLGVPGGKKGYQSMTRARPSKYVWYVNGMLADIYLKRGVTYTFIVEGGSDKSTSDFYNPLYISDDQFGGYAKLSNEEKEQVTLYSGSDPSRVAGRLCLWSNDEKVDDSQFSTFADFRKTLHLKCETDKVTALFHFTPDEKTPDTLYYQSYSNYNMGWKIHVVNEFPTTITDIKEEPYVYEQWLQTQSVQAPHTSSSSILSLSCALLLLIISWLF
;
A
#
# COMPACT_ATOMS: atom_id res chain seq x y z
N MET A 1 3.00 43.35 -65.55
CA MET A 1 2.35 42.03 -65.39
C MET A 1 3.31 41.10 -64.66
N LEU A 2 2.79 40.27 -63.76
CA LEU A 2 3.45 39.32 -62.84
C LEU A 2 3.81 39.87 -61.44
N LEU A 3 2.75 40.06 -60.64
CA LEU A 3 2.80 40.02 -59.18
C LEU A 3 2.85 38.54 -58.77
N ARG A 4 3.94 38.08 -58.16
CA ARG A 4 4.02 36.72 -57.59
C ARG A 4 3.45 36.74 -56.18
N THR A 5 2.25 36.22 -56.04
CA THR A 5 1.58 35.97 -54.76
C THR A 5 2.29 34.80 -54.06
N ILE A 6 2.91 35.07 -52.91
CA ILE A 6 3.42 34.03 -52.01
C ILE A 6 2.23 33.58 -51.16
N ILE A 7 1.78 32.35 -51.34
CA ILE A 7 0.81 31.70 -50.46
C ILE A 7 1.60 31.06 -49.32
N LEU A 8 1.52 31.65 -48.12
CA LEU A 8 1.97 31.00 -46.89
C LEU A 8 0.96 29.91 -46.52
N LEU A 9 1.33 28.65 -46.72
CA LEU A 9 0.63 27.50 -46.13
C LEU A 9 1.07 27.34 -44.68
N THR A 10 0.30 27.89 -43.75
CA THR A 10 0.42 27.55 -42.33
C THR A 10 -0.22 26.16 -42.12
N ALA A 11 0.61 25.11 -42.09
CA ALA A 11 0.18 23.81 -41.60
C ALA A 11 0.00 23.90 -40.07
N GLY A 12 -1.24 24.18 -39.64
CA GLY A 12 -1.60 24.05 -38.23
C GLY A 12 -1.64 22.58 -37.87
N ILE A 13 -0.75 22.14 -36.97
CA ILE A 13 -0.88 20.86 -36.30
C ILE A 13 -2.10 20.98 -35.37
N SER A 14 -3.27 20.50 -35.82
CA SER A 14 -4.40 20.30 -34.93
C SER A 14 -4.04 19.17 -33.98
N VAL A 15 -3.73 19.50 -32.73
CA VAL A 15 -3.79 18.53 -31.65
C VAL A 15 -5.26 18.17 -31.48
N ILE A 16 -5.66 17.00 -31.95
CA ILE A 16 -7.03 16.51 -31.77
C ILE A 16 -7.17 16.19 -30.28
N ALA A 17 -7.99 16.97 -29.57
CA ALA A 17 -8.39 16.64 -28.21
C ALA A 17 -9.20 15.35 -28.26
N GLU A 18 -8.84 14.39 -27.40
CA GLU A 18 -9.53 13.11 -27.28
C GLU A 18 -10.94 13.32 -26.74
N GLU A 19 -11.93 12.69 -27.38
CA GLU A 19 -13.34 12.91 -27.04
C GLU A 19 -13.72 12.09 -25.80
N ILE A 20 -14.46 12.67 -24.87
CA ILE A 20 -15.02 11.95 -23.72
C ILE A 20 -15.84 10.76 -24.22
N ASN A 21 -15.73 9.61 -23.55
CA ASN A 21 -16.31 8.31 -23.97
C ASN A 21 -15.69 7.68 -25.22
N SER A 22 -14.64 8.26 -25.80
CA SER A 22 -13.82 7.52 -26.77
C SER A 22 -13.16 6.32 -26.07
N TYR A 23 -13.08 5.20 -26.79
CA TYR A 23 -12.51 3.96 -26.26
C TYR A 23 -11.15 3.74 -26.90
N ASP A 24 -10.14 3.65 -26.05
CA ASP A 24 -8.79 3.26 -26.39
C ASP A 24 -8.60 1.75 -26.07
N PRO A 25 -8.12 0.93 -27.02
CA PRO A 25 -7.95 -0.50 -26.78
C PRO A 25 -6.89 -0.85 -25.74
N ASP A 26 -5.95 0.04 -25.43
CA ASP A 26 -4.86 -0.19 -24.48
C ASP A 26 -5.19 0.46 -23.13
N TYR A 27 -5.98 1.53 -23.14
CA TYR A 27 -6.29 2.29 -21.93
C TYR A 27 -7.74 2.22 -21.42
N GLY A 28 -8.71 1.87 -22.25
CA GLY A 28 -10.12 1.83 -21.90
C GLY A 28 -10.86 3.10 -22.30
N THR A 29 -11.93 3.45 -21.59
CA THR A 29 -12.78 4.59 -21.97
C THR A 29 -12.24 5.90 -21.39
N PHE A 30 -11.87 6.85 -22.25
CA PHE A 30 -11.39 8.17 -21.84
C PHE A 30 -12.48 8.99 -21.16
N ILE A 31 -12.20 9.54 -19.98
CA ILE A 31 -13.13 10.41 -19.24
C ILE A 31 -12.62 11.84 -19.04
N GLY A 32 -11.33 12.10 -19.28
CA GLY A 32 -10.78 13.45 -19.25
C GLY A 32 -9.31 13.50 -18.90
N GLU A 33 -8.74 14.69 -19.00
CA GLU A 33 -7.37 15.00 -18.56
C GLU A 33 -7.42 15.76 -17.24
N LEU A 34 -6.54 15.39 -16.29
CA LEU A 34 -6.46 16.07 -15.01
C LEU A 34 -5.97 17.51 -15.20
N PRO A 35 -6.74 18.52 -14.80
CA PRO A 35 -6.28 19.89 -14.86
C PRO A 35 -5.18 20.12 -13.81
N ASN A 36 -4.15 20.88 -14.18
CA ASN A 36 -3.12 21.30 -13.23
C ASN A 36 -3.64 22.45 -12.37
N LEU A 37 -4.17 22.14 -11.19
CA LEU A 37 -4.59 23.13 -10.20
C LEU A 37 -3.58 23.20 -9.04
N ALA A 38 -3.70 24.25 -8.23
CA ALA A 38 -3.00 24.38 -6.94
C ALA A 38 -1.46 24.23 -7.00
N ASP A 39 -0.84 24.63 -8.12
CA ASP A 39 0.61 24.51 -8.36
C ASP A 39 1.17 23.09 -8.14
N GLY A 40 0.35 22.06 -8.37
CA GLY A 40 0.71 20.65 -8.14
C GLY A 40 1.57 20.01 -9.23
N ASP A 41 1.75 20.68 -10.38
CA ASP A 41 2.27 20.09 -11.62
C ASP A 41 1.55 18.77 -11.97
N VAL A 42 0.23 18.78 -11.80
CA VAL A 42 -0.62 17.61 -12.06
C VAL A 42 -0.84 17.48 -13.56
N LYS A 43 -0.50 16.30 -14.09
CA LYS A 43 -0.77 15.92 -15.48
C LYS A 43 -1.23 14.47 -15.51
N GLY A 44 -2.02 14.11 -16.51
CA GLY A 44 -2.38 12.72 -16.75
C GLY A 44 -3.77 12.58 -17.35
N LYS A 45 -3.92 11.59 -18.22
CA LYS A 45 -5.20 11.26 -18.86
C LYS A 45 -5.87 10.12 -18.12
N VAL A 46 -7.15 10.26 -17.81
CA VAL A 46 -7.90 9.30 -17.01
C VAL A 46 -8.79 8.44 -17.90
N TYR A 47 -8.66 7.13 -17.73
CA TYR A 47 -9.42 6.12 -18.46
C TYR A 47 -10.11 5.14 -17.52
N VAL A 48 -11.31 4.71 -17.90
CA VAL A 48 -12.06 3.66 -17.21
C VAL A 48 -11.76 2.31 -17.87
N VAL A 49 -11.17 1.41 -17.09
CA VAL A 49 -10.81 0.06 -17.52
C VAL A 49 -12.02 -0.87 -17.49
N ASN A 50 -12.79 -0.83 -16.39
CA ASN A 50 -13.99 -1.63 -16.16
C ASN A 50 -14.88 -0.94 -15.10
N GLU A 51 -15.84 -1.65 -14.51
CA GLU A 51 -16.78 -1.06 -13.52
C GLU A 51 -16.13 -0.55 -12.23
N THR A 52 -14.95 -1.07 -11.86
CA THR A 52 -14.29 -0.80 -10.56
C THR A 52 -12.87 -0.27 -10.70
N THR A 53 -12.32 -0.26 -11.90
CA THR A 53 -10.91 0.08 -12.14
C THR A 53 -10.82 1.23 -13.13
N LEU A 54 -10.02 2.24 -12.78
CA LEU A 54 -9.59 3.30 -13.66
C LEU A 54 -8.07 3.33 -13.71
N GLN A 55 -7.52 4.03 -14.69
CA GLN A 55 -6.09 4.24 -14.78
C GLN A 55 -5.76 5.62 -15.33
N ILE A 56 -4.60 6.12 -14.92
CA ILE A 56 -4.09 7.41 -15.30
C ILE A 56 -2.84 7.19 -16.14
N VAL A 57 -2.84 7.69 -17.37
CA VAL A 57 -1.74 7.54 -18.33
C VAL A 57 -0.90 8.82 -18.32
N ASN A 58 0.43 8.67 -18.32
CA ASN A 58 1.40 9.76 -18.24
C ASN A 58 1.18 10.68 -17.04
N PHE A 59 1.06 10.07 -15.85
CA PHE A 59 0.75 10.78 -14.62
C PHE A 59 1.99 11.46 -14.02
N THR A 60 1.85 12.73 -13.68
CA THR A 60 2.87 13.51 -12.96
C THR A 60 2.23 14.28 -11.83
N TYR A 61 2.95 14.35 -10.71
CA TYR A 61 2.58 15.14 -9.55
C TYR A 61 3.84 15.50 -8.75
N ASN A 62 3.98 16.75 -8.32
CA ASN A 62 5.21 17.25 -7.70
C ASN A 62 5.47 16.75 -6.26
N GLY A 63 4.46 16.24 -5.55
CA GLY A 63 4.61 15.73 -4.18
C GLY A 63 4.55 16.79 -3.07
N ASN A 64 4.19 18.04 -3.37
CA ASN A 64 4.29 19.15 -2.41
C ASN A 64 3.12 19.25 -1.42
N ALA A 65 2.01 18.56 -1.69
CA ALA A 65 0.83 18.63 -0.85
C ALA A 65 0.92 17.56 0.26
N PRO A 66 0.71 17.94 1.53
CA PRO A 66 1.06 17.07 2.66
C PRO A 66 0.05 15.95 2.92
N ASP A 67 -1.16 16.01 2.36
CA ASP A 67 -2.26 15.08 2.66
C ASP A 67 -3.15 14.84 1.43
N LEU A 68 -2.52 14.61 0.27
CA LEU A 68 -3.17 14.43 -1.02
C LEU A 68 -3.49 12.97 -1.30
N TYR A 69 -4.67 12.69 -1.87
CA TYR A 69 -5.12 11.34 -2.21
C TYR A 69 -5.81 11.31 -3.58
N PHE A 70 -5.84 10.12 -4.19
CA PHE A 70 -6.84 9.83 -5.23
C PHE A 70 -8.21 9.69 -4.58
N TRP A 71 -9.22 10.32 -5.16
CA TRP A 71 -10.50 10.55 -4.49
C TRP A 71 -11.66 10.41 -5.47
N MET A 72 -12.71 9.70 -5.06
CA MET A 72 -13.98 9.61 -5.78
C MET A 72 -15.06 10.32 -4.97
N ASP A 73 -15.89 11.13 -5.60
CA ASP A 73 -16.99 11.80 -4.90
C ASP A 73 -18.32 11.65 -5.66
N HIS A 74 -19.41 11.55 -4.90
CA HIS A 74 -20.78 11.56 -5.44
C HIS A 74 -21.21 12.95 -5.92
N LYS A 75 -20.41 13.98 -5.64
CA LYS A 75 -20.56 15.36 -6.11
C LYS A 75 -19.56 15.66 -7.23
N GLU A 76 -19.87 16.67 -8.03
CA GLU A 76 -18.99 17.11 -9.13
C GLU A 76 -17.66 17.71 -8.62
N SER A 77 -17.71 18.37 -7.46
CA SER A 77 -16.53 18.86 -6.75
C SER A 77 -16.22 17.96 -5.56
N PRO A 78 -14.95 17.64 -5.30
CA PRO A 78 -14.58 16.76 -4.20
C PRO A 78 -14.89 17.38 -2.84
N THR A 79 -15.39 16.56 -1.92
CA THR A 79 -15.71 16.89 -0.54
C THR A 79 -15.14 15.82 0.41
N GLN A 80 -15.19 16.08 1.72
CA GLN A 80 -14.74 15.10 2.73
C GLN A 80 -15.59 13.82 2.80
N ASP A 81 -16.78 13.83 2.19
CA ASP A 81 -17.68 12.67 2.14
C ASP A 81 -17.29 11.64 1.07
N GLY A 82 -16.32 11.96 0.20
CA GLY A 82 -15.89 11.04 -0.84
C GLY A 82 -15.07 9.85 -0.33
N VAL A 83 -14.69 9.00 -1.28
CA VAL A 83 -14.00 7.73 -1.06
C VAL A 83 -12.56 7.84 -1.52
N LYS A 84 -11.63 7.55 -0.61
CA LYS A 84 -10.19 7.47 -0.89
C LYS A 84 -9.90 6.22 -1.73
N ILE A 85 -9.12 6.36 -2.80
CA ILE A 85 -8.65 5.21 -3.58
C ILE A 85 -7.17 4.95 -3.29
N PRO A 86 -6.82 3.78 -2.73
CA PRO A 86 -5.43 3.42 -2.52
C PRO A 86 -4.68 3.32 -3.85
N SER A 87 -3.47 3.89 -3.89
CA SER A 87 -2.55 3.67 -5.01
C SER A 87 -1.68 2.45 -4.78
N PHE A 88 -1.11 1.93 -5.85
CA PHE A 88 -0.13 0.87 -5.73
C PHE A 88 1.11 1.33 -4.92
N GLU A 89 1.61 2.51 -5.26
CA GLU A 89 2.84 3.05 -4.71
C GLU A 89 2.68 3.46 -3.26
N PHE A 90 1.61 4.18 -2.92
CA PHE A 90 1.44 4.79 -1.59
C PHE A 90 0.39 4.08 -0.72
N GLY A 91 -0.31 3.07 -1.23
CA GLY A 91 -1.42 2.44 -0.52
C GLY A 91 -2.45 3.49 -0.09
N ILE A 92 -2.84 3.41 1.19
CA ILE A 92 -3.79 4.35 1.83
C ILE A 92 -3.14 5.65 2.32
N THR A 93 -1.81 5.79 2.23
CA THR A 93 -1.08 6.97 2.74
C THR A 93 -1.12 8.13 1.73
N PRO A 94 -0.83 9.38 2.17
CA PRO A 94 -0.73 10.51 1.25
C PRO A 94 0.19 10.24 0.05
N LEU A 95 -0.20 10.75 -1.11
CA LEU A 95 0.58 10.66 -2.34
C LEU A 95 1.88 11.45 -2.20
N GLY A 96 2.99 10.81 -2.55
CA GLY A 96 4.27 11.47 -2.81
C GLY A 96 4.41 11.88 -4.27
N LYS A 97 5.63 12.27 -4.65
CA LYS A 97 5.95 12.67 -6.03
C LYS A 97 5.76 11.52 -7.02
N TYR A 98 5.16 11.82 -8.17
CA TYR A 98 5.14 10.96 -9.37
C TYR A 98 5.91 11.67 -10.50
N GLU A 99 6.94 11.01 -11.03
CA GLU A 99 7.79 11.53 -12.11
C GLU A 99 7.44 10.85 -13.43
N ASN A 100 6.46 11.39 -14.17
CA ASN A 100 6.03 10.86 -15.47
C ASN A 100 5.76 9.35 -15.44
N ALA A 101 4.97 8.89 -14.47
CA ALA A 101 4.55 7.50 -14.41
C ALA A 101 3.74 7.17 -15.67
N GLU A 102 4.19 6.17 -16.43
CA GLU A 102 3.51 5.76 -17.67
C GLU A 102 2.04 5.42 -17.41
N GLN A 103 1.78 4.74 -16.29
CA GLN A 103 0.45 4.29 -15.90
C GLN A 103 0.32 4.17 -14.38
N VAL A 104 -0.75 4.73 -13.82
CA VAL A 104 -1.18 4.50 -12.43
C VAL A 104 -2.53 3.81 -12.47
N VAL A 105 -2.62 2.59 -11.94
CA VAL A 105 -3.86 1.80 -11.93
C VAL A 105 -4.52 1.89 -10.57
N LEU A 106 -5.80 2.27 -10.55
CA LEU A 106 -6.57 2.49 -9.35
C LEU A 106 -7.82 1.59 -9.36
N THR A 107 -7.91 0.71 -8.37
CA THR A 107 -9.09 -0.12 -8.15
C THR A 107 -9.85 0.42 -6.96
N LEU A 108 -11.12 0.76 -7.16
CA LEU A 108 -11.98 1.27 -6.12
C LEU A 108 -12.08 0.25 -4.97
N PRO A 109 -11.94 0.69 -3.70
CA PRO A 109 -12.08 -0.21 -2.56
C PRO A 109 -13.54 -0.67 -2.41
N GLY A 110 -13.74 -1.73 -1.61
CA GLY A 110 -15.06 -2.25 -1.31
C GLY A 110 -15.80 -2.79 -2.54
N ARG A 111 -17.10 -2.51 -2.63
CA ARG A 111 -17.97 -2.92 -3.76
C ARG A 111 -18.47 -1.73 -4.58
N HIS A 112 -17.73 -0.61 -4.53
CA HIS A 112 -18.11 0.58 -5.27
C HIS A 112 -17.94 0.39 -6.78
N LYS A 113 -18.81 1.05 -7.56
CA LYS A 113 -18.69 1.16 -9.02
C LYS A 113 -18.39 2.59 -9.40
N ILE A 114 -17.56 2.78 -10.43
CA ILE A 114 -17.19 4.10 -10.94
C ILE A 114 -18.43 4.92 -11.33
N THR A 115 -19.43 4.26 -11.91
CA THR A 115 -20.70 4.89 -12.33
C THR A 115 -21.55 5.45 -11.19
N ASN A 116 -21.23 5.14 -9.93
CA ASN A 116 -21.94 5.67 -8.78
C ASN A 116 -21.43 7.05 -8.36
N PHE A 117 -20.31 7.51 -8.93
CA PHE A 117 -19.65 8.77 -8.59
C PHE A 117 -19.82 9.80 -9.71
N LYS A 118 -19.62 11.06 -9.37
CA LYS A 118 -19.69 12.20 -10.30
C LYS A 118 -18.31 12.78 -10.61
N SER A 119 -17.31 12.55 -9.77
CA SER A 119 -15.95 13.02 -10.01
C SER A 119 -14.87 12.05 -9.53
N PHE A 120 -13.75 12.08 -10.24
CA PHE A 120 -12.46 11.54 -9.81
C PHE A 120 -11.48 12.71 -9.63
N SER A 121 -10.76 12.77 -8.51
CA SER A 121 -9.95 13.93 -8.15
C SER A 121 -8.63 13.57 -7.47
N LEU A 122 -7.68 14.51 -7.50
CA LEU A 122 -6.61 14.61 -6.51
C LEU A 122 -7.08 15.58 -5.42
N PHE A 123 -7.37 15.07 -4.23
CA PHE A 123 -7.97 15.86 -3.15
C PHE A 123 -7.09 15.88 -1.91
N CYS A 124 -6.78 17.08 -1.42
CA CYS A 124 -6.00 17.28 -0.20
C CYS A 124 -6.95 17.33 0.98
N TYR A 125 -7.04 16.23 1.72
CA TYR A 125 -8.09 16.04 2.73
C TYR A 125 -7.95 17.04 3.90
N LYS A 126 -6.73 17.21 4.44
CA LYS A 126 -6.44 18.14 5.54
C LYS A 126 -6.85 19.61 5.28
N TYR A 127 -6.70 20.09 4.05
CA TYR A 127 -6.97 21.50 3.69
C TYR A 127 -8.18 21.67 2.77
N GLU A 128 -8.90 20.58 2.52
CA GLU A 128 -10.07 20.53 1.63
C GLU A 128 -9.80 21.15 0.25
N HIS A 129 -8.59 20.98 -0.27
CA HIS A 129 -8.14 21.64 -1.48
C HIS A 129 -8.10 20.69 -2.67
N ASN A 130 -8.68 21.12 -3.79
CA ASN A 130 -8.72 20.37 -5.04
C ASN A 130 -7.47 20.64 -5.90
N PHE A 131 -6.70 19.60 -6.21
CA PHE A 131 -5.51 19.69 -7.07
C PHE A 131 -5.81 19.35 -8.54
N GLY A 132 -7.01 18.86 -8.82
CA GLY A 132 -7.49 18.55 -10.16
C GLY A 132 -8.60 17.51 -10.10
N SER A 133 -9.66 17.74 -10.88
CA SER A 133 -10.81 16.83 -10.97
C SER A 133 -11.20 16.58 -12.42
N VAL A 134 -11.63 15.35 -12.68
CA VAL A 134 -12.29 14.94 -13.93
C VAL A 134 -13.72 14.51 -13.58
N ALA A 135 -14.68 15.03 -14.33
CA ALA A 135 -16.08 14.64 -14.19
C ALA A 135 -16.31 13.24 -14.76
N ILE A 136 -17.11 12.43 -14.08
CA ILE A 136 -17.55 11.12 -14.56
C ILE A 136 -18.84 11.33 -15.37
N PRO A 137 -18.84 11.06 -16.69
CA PRO A 137 -20.01 11.30 -17.53
C PRO A 137 -21.20 10.42 -17.10
N GLU A 138 -22.42 10.97 -17.10
CA GLU A 138 -23.63 10.21 -16.76
C GLU A 138 -23.91 9.06 -17.74
N ASN A 139 -23.52 9.24 -19.00
CA ASN A 139 -23.62 8.25 -20.07
C ASN A 139 -22.31 7.48 -20.29
N LEU A 140 -21.51 7.29 -19.22
CA LEU A 140 -20.23 6.60 -19.30
C LEU A 140 -20.36 5.22 -19.96
N ILE A 141 -19.58 5.01 -21.03
CA ILE A 141 -19.51 3.71 -21.71
C ILE A 141 -18.40 2.89 -21.05
N VAL A 142 -18.78 2.04 -20.10
CA VAL A 142 -17.82 1.18 -19.38
C VAL A 142 -17.48 -0.07 -20.20
N PRO A 143 -16.20 -0.39 -20.44
CA PRO A 143 -15.80 -1.65 -21.05
C PRO A 143 -16.19 -2.85 -20.16
N ARG A 144 -16.72 -3.92 -20.75
CA ARG A 144 -17.27 -5.06 -19.97
C ARG A 144 -16.73 -6.41 -20.43
N PRO A 145 -16.38 -7.30 -19.49
CA PRO A 145 -16.11 -8.70 -19.80
C PRO A 145 -17.27 -9.35 -20.56
N GLN A 146 -16.97 -10.33 -21.40
CA GLN A 146 -17.95 -10.99 -22.25
C GLN A 146 -17.81 -12.51 -22.19
N PHE A 147 -18.94 -13.21 -22.03
CA PHE A 147 -18.96 -14.66 -22.20
C PHE A 147 -18.95 -15.06 -23.67
N LEU A 148 -18.22 -16.12 -23.99
CA LEU A 148 -18.35 -16.80 -25.27
C LEU A 148 -19.71 -17.49 -25.35
N SER A 149 -20.21 -17.66 -26.58
CA SER A 149 -21.50 -18.32 -26.85
C SER A 149 -21.45 -19.84 -26.68
N SER A 150 -20.24 -20.41 -26.62
CA SER A 150 -20.01 -21.84 -26.54
C SER A 150 -18.88 -22.16 -25.55
N GLU A 151 -18.87 -23.41 -25.12
CA GLU A 151 -17.91 -23.96 -24.16
C GLU A 151 -16.87 -24.79 -24.91
N LEU A 152 -15.72 -25.01 -24.27
CA LEU A 152 -14.70 -25.91 -24.79
C LEU A 152 -15.22 -27.34 -24.72
N LYS A 153 -15.13 -28.06 -25.85
CA LYS A 153 -15.58 -29.47 -25.94
C LYS A 153 -14.60 -30.30 -26.75
N GLY A 154 -14.33 -31.50 -26.26
CA GLY A 154 -13.46 -32.47 -26.89
C GLY A 154 -14.03 -33.89 -26.85
N SER A 155 -13.63 -34.71 -27.82
CA SER A 155 -14.04 -36.13 -27.88
C SER A 155 -13.07 -37.07 -27.17
N ARG A 156 -11.90 -36.55 -26.72
CA ARG A 156 -10.83 -37.33 -26.11
C ARG A 156 -10.53 -36.81 -24.71
N TYR A 157 -10.10 -37.72 -23.84
CA TYR A 157 -9.60 -37.41 -22.49
C TYR A 157 -10.54 -36.52 -21.67
N SER A 158 -11.86 -36.65 -21.87
CA SER A 158 -12.87 -35.90 -21.11
C SER A 158 -12.64 -34.38 -21.15
N VAL A 159 -12.12 -33.86 -22.26
CA VAL A 159 -11.87 -32.43 -22.45
C VAL A 159 -13.20 -31.67 -22.52
N GLY A 160 -13.40 -30.73 -21.60
CA GLY A 160 -14.60 -29.90 -21.55
C GLY A 160 -14.46 -28.72 -20.60
N SER A 161 -15.35 -27.74 -20.71
CA SER A 161 -15.50 -26.66 -19.73
C SER A 161 -16.97 -26.31 -19.51
N GLY A 162 -17.25 -25.57 -18.44
CA GLY A 162 -18.42 -24.71 -18.36
C GLY A 162 -18.21 -23.41 -19.16
N PRO A 163 -18.93 -22.32 -18.81
CA PRO A 163 -18.81 -21.03 -19.49
C PRO A 163 -17.37 -20.51 -19.57
N ILE A 164 -17.09 -19.73 -20.61
CA ILE A 164 -15.77 -19.09 -20.80
C ILE A 164 -15.98 -17.58 -20.85
N LEU A 165 -15.30 -16.86 -19.98
CA LEU A 165 -15.38 -15.41 -19.82
C LEU A 165 -14.09 -14.78 -20.36
N ILE A 166 -14.24 -13.96 -21.40
CA ILE A 166 -13.22 -13.03 -21.84
C ILE A 166 -13.23 -11.87 -20.84
N MET A 167 -12.23 -11.82 -19.97
CA MET A 167 -12.15 -10.81 -18.91
C MET A 167 -11.65 -9.47 -19.44
N ASP A 168 -10.62 -9.53 -20.27
CA ASP A 168 -10.00 -8.39 -20.93
C ASP A 168 -9.34 -8.87 -22.23
N LYS A 169 -8.60 -8.00 -22.92
CA LYS A 169 -7.94 -8.33 -24.19
C LYS A 169 -6.96 -9.50 -24.13
N ARG A 170 -6.44 -9.89 -22.97
CA ARG A 170 -5.44 -10.96 -22.82
C ARG A 170 -5.74 -11.97 -21.72
N THR A 171 -6.77 -11.77 -20.91
CA THR A 171 -7.14 -12.68 -19.82
C THR A 171 -8.43 -13.43 -20.15
N ILE A 172 -8.38 -14.76 -20.07
CA ILE A 172 -9.55 -15.63 -20.23
C ILE A 172 -9.77 -16.42 -18.94
N LYS A 173 -10.99 -16.39 -18.42
CA LYS A 173 -11.44 -17.24 -17.31
C LYS A 173 -12.28 -18.39 -17.84
N ILE A 174 -11.93 -19.61 -17.45
CA ILE A 174 -12.56 -20.86 -17.87
C ILE A 174 -13.20 -21.50 -16.65
N PHE A 175 -14.52 -21.59 -16.64
CA PHE A 175 -15.25 -22.18 -15.53
C PHE A 175 -15.31 -23.69 -15.67
N GLY A 176 -15.15 -24.42 -14.56
CA GLY A 176 -15.40 -25.86 -14.51
C GLY A 176 -14.62 -26.70 -15.54
N PHE A 177 -13.33 -26.42 -15.74
CA PHE A 177 -12.50 -27.15 -16.71
C PHE A 177 -12.31 -28.64 -16.35
N THR A 178 -12.40 -29.51 -17.34
CA THR A 178 -12.26 -30.97 -17.24
C THR A 178 -11.28 -31.49 -18.28
N PHE A 179 -10.37 -32.37 -17.85
CA PHE A 179 -9.36 -33.00 -18.70
C PHE A 179 -8.68 -34.15 -17.94
N ASP A 180 -8.62 -35.33 -18.53
CA ASP A 180 -7.87 -36.51 -18.07
C ASP A 180 -6.39 -36.41 -18.48
N ALA A 181 -5.68 -35.37 -18.02
CA ALA A 181 -4.31 -35.10 -18.46
C ALA A 181 -3.32 -36.19 -18.04
N ASP A 182 -3.60 -36.91 -16.95
CA ASP A 182 -2.80 -38.06 -16.47
C ASP A 182 -2.75 -39.23 -17.46
N LYS A 183 -3.71 -39.30 -18.39
CA LYS A 183 -3.78 -40.32 -19.44
C LYS A 183 -3.32 -39.81 -20.80
N ALA A 184 -3.23 -38.49 -20.97
CA ALA A 184 -2.81 -37.88 -22.21
C ALA A 184 -1.27 -37.91 -22.34
N PRO A 185 -0.71 -38.01 -23.56
CA PRO A 185 0.75 -37.94 -23.73
C PRO A 185 1.35 -36.59 -23.32
N ASP A 186 0.66 -35.51 -23.68
CA ASP A 186 0.81 -34.14 -23.20
C ASP A 186 -0.48 -33.36 -23.51
N GLY A 187 -0.63 -32.19 -22.89
CA GLY A 187 -1.76 -31.30 -23.14
C GLY A 187 -1.48 -29.90 -22.65
N TYR A 188 -1.81 -28.92 -23.47
CA TYR A 188 -1.60 -27.49 -23.21
C TYR A 188 -2.85 -26.71 -23.57
N PHE A 189 -3.13 -25.62 -22.85
CA PHE A 189 -3.94 -24.56 -23.44
C PHE A 189 -3.20 -23.98 -24.64
N PHE A 190 -3.90 -23.85 -25.75
CA PHE A 190 -3.35 -23.46 -27.03
C PHE A 190 -4.34 -22.52 -27.71
N VAL A 191 -3.86 -21.39 -28.21
CA VAL A 191 -4.68 -20.42 -28.95
C VAL A 191 -4.04 -20.16 -30.28
N GLY A 192 -4.83 -19.76 -31.26
CA GLY A 192 -4.29 -19.48 -32.57
C GLY A 192 -5.26 -18.79 -33.49
N ARG A 193 -4.80 -18.63 -34.73
CA ARG A 193 -5.52 -17.93 -35.80
C ARG A 193 -5.94 -18.92 -36.88
N GLY A 194 -6.90 -18.49 -37.69
CA GLY A 194 -7.43 -19.24 -38.81
C GLY A 194 -8.62 -20.14 -38.45
N PRO A 195 -9.23 -20.76 -39.47
CA PRO A 195 -10.51 -21.45 -39.33
C PRO A 195 -10.43 -22.79 -38.59
N ASN A 196 -9.23 -23.33 -38.38
CA ASN A 196 -9.03 -24.64 -37.77
C ASN A 196 -7.84 -24.62 -36.81
N VAL A 197 -7.91 -25.45 -35.77
CA VAL A 197 -6.80 -25.68 -34.84
C VAL A 197 -5.63 -26.35 -35.58
N ALA A 198 -4.49 -25.69 -35.62
CA ALA A 198 -3.29 -26.18 -36.29
C ALA A 198 -2.02 -25.85 -35.51
N HIS A 199 -1.03 -26.73 -35.60
CA HIS A 199 0.23 -26.64 -34.85
C HIS A 199 1.02 -25.35 -35.13
N ASP A 200 1.07 -24.95 -36.40
CA ASP A 200 1.83 -23.80 -36.92
C ASP A 200 1.04 -22.49 -36.87
N ALA A 201 -0.25 -22.55 -36.52
CA ALA A 201 -1.13 -21.40 -36.43
C ALA A 201 -1.45 -20.99 -34.99
N GLY A 202 -0.80 -21.60 -33.99
CA GLY A 202 -1.08 -21.31 -32.58
C GLY A 202 0.13 -21.32 -31.66
N VAL A 203 -0.12 -20.93 -30.41
CA VAL A 203 0.86 -20.78 -29.34
C VAL A 203 0.32 -21.34 -28.03
N LYS A 204 1.24 -21.87 -27.19
CA LYS A 204 0.91 -22.34 -25.84
C LYS A 204 0.56 -21.15 -24.94
N VAL A 205 -0.43 -21.33 -24.07
CA VAL A 205 -0.88 -20.29 -23.15
C VAL A 205 -0.63 -20.72 -21.70
N PRO A 206 0.02 -19.87 -20.88
CA PRO A 206 0.27 -20.18 -19.47
C PRO A 206 -1.04 -20.18 -18.65
N ILE A 207 -1.13 -21.12 -17.70
CA ILE A 207 -2.15 -21.09 -16.65
C ILE A 207 -1.64 -20.20 -15.50
N ARG A 208 -2.41 -19.16 -15.16
CA ARG A 208 -2.06 -18.21 -14.10
C ARG A 208 -1.92 -18.95 -12.76
N GLY A 209 -0.80 -18.70 -12.07
CA GLY A 209 -0.48 -19.33 -10.79
C GLY A 209 0.16 -20.72 -10.89
N ARG A 210 0.27 -21.29 -12.10
CA ARG A 210 0.95 -22.56 -12.36
C ARG A 210 2.16 -22.40 -13.29
N ASP A 211 2.00 -21.68 -14.39
CA ASP A 211 3.02 -21.51 -15.44
C ASP A 211 3.55 -20.07 -15.48
N THR A 212 4.69 -19.85 -16.14
CA THR A 212 5.16 -18.52 -16.57
C THR A 212 5.20 -18.44 -18.10
N PRO A 213 5.23 -17.24 -18.71
CA PRO A 213 5.38 -17.11 -20.16
C PRO A 213 6.61 -17.84 -20.73
N GLU A 214 7.69 -17.93 -19.95
CA GLU A 214 8.95 -18.58 -20.32
C GLU A 214 8.92 -20.09 -20.09
N LEU A 215 8.09 -20.57 -19.15
CA LEU A 215 8.02 -21.97 -18.76
C LEU A 215 6.56 -22.42 -18.66
N ILE A 216 6.06 -22.98 -19.78
CA ILE A 216 4.74 -23.60 -19.86
C ILE A 216 4.90 -25.12 -19.87
N THR A 217 4.36 -25.77 -18.84
CA THR A 217 4.51 -27.23 -18.65
C THR A 217 3.24 -27.99 -19.06
N ALA A 218 3.43 -29.20 -19.61
CA ALA A 218 2.30 -30.05 -19.96
C ALA A 218 1.46 -30.36 -18.72
N MET A 219 0.15 -30.27 -18.85
CA MET A 219 -0.78 -30.73 -17.81
C MET A 219 -0.60 -32.24 -17.60
N ASN A 220 -0.43 -32.65 -16.34
CA ASN A 220 -0.20 -34.05 -15.95
C ASN A 220 -1.16 -34.53 -14.84
N GLU A 221 -2.06 -33.66 -14.39
CA GLU A 221 -3.05 -33.93 -13.36
C GLU A 221 -4.49 -33.97 -13.93
N ARG A 222 -5.41 -34.56 -13.17
CA ARG A 222 -6.82 -34.64 -13.56
C ARG A 222 -7.57 -33.38 -13.19
N TYR A 223 -8.18 -32.74 -14.19
CA TYR A 223 -9.13 -31.66 -13.99
C TYR A 223 -10.55 -32.22 -13.97
N ARG A 224 -11.35 -31.81 -12.98
CA ARG A 224 -12.69 -32.35 -12.68
C ARG A 224 -13.76 -31.26 -12.52
N GLY A 225 -13.46 -30.04 -12.93
CA GLY A 225 -14.38 -28.89 -12.87
C GLY A 225 -14.60 -28.30 -11.48
N GLY A 226 -13.86 -28.73 -10.46
CA GLY A 226 -13.96 -28.18 -9.10
C GLY A 226 -13.27 -26.83 -8.90
N GLN A 227 -12.48 -26.37 -9.88
CA GLN A 227 -11.78 -25.09 -9.85
C GLN A 227 -11.89 -24.40 -11.21
N ASP A 228 -12.06 -23.08 -11.18
CA ASP A 228 -11.95 -22.23 -12.35
C ASP A 228 -10.49 -21.99 -12.68
N LEU A 229 -10.17 -21.87 -13.97
CA LEU A 229 -8.84 -21.55 -14.45
C LEU A 229 -8.82 -20.15 -15.05
N ILE A 230 -7.69 -19.47 -14.89
CA ILE A 230 -7.41 -18.20 -15.57
C ILE A 230 -6.15 -18.42 -16.40
N ILE A 231 -6.21 -18.04 -17.67
CA ILE A 231 -5.10 -18.13 -18.60
C ILE A 231 -4.79 -16.75 -19.18
N ASP A 232 -3.50 -16.51 -19.43
CA ASP A 232 -2.97 -15.22 -19.88
C ASP A 232 -2.39 -15.36 -21.28
N LEU A 233 -3.01 -14.72 -22.27
CA LEU A 233 -2.50 -14.71 -23.64
C LEU A 233 -1.08 -14.09 -23.68
N PRO A 234 -0.17 -14.62 -24.51
CA PRO A 234 1.16 -14.04 -24.70
C PRO A 234 1.12 -12.57 -25.13
N ALA A 235 2.25 -11.85 -25.00
CA ALA A 235 2.30 -10.40 -25.19
C ALA A 235 1.94 -9.92 -26.60
N ASP A 236 2.20 -10.76 -27.59
CA ASP A 236 1.93 -10.56 -29.01
C ASP A 236 0.53 -11.04 -29.44
N TYR A 237 -0.28 -11.54 -28.51
CA TYR A 237 -1.64 -12.01 -28.74
C TYR A 237 -2.64 -11.17 -27.96
N ASP A 238 -3.78 -10.94 -28.58
CA ASP A 238 -4.98 -10.45 -27.92
C ASP A 238 -6.20 -11.23 -28.42
N ILE A 239 -7.33 -11.08 -27.72
CA ILE A 239 -8.55 -11.82 -28.02
C ILE A 239 -9.19 -11.45 -29.36
N GLN A 240 -8.89 -10.26 -29.89
CA GLN A 240 -9.38 -9.83 -31.20
C GLN A 240 -8.57 -10.47 -32.33
N HIS A 241 -7.38 -10.98 -32.02
CA HIS A 241 -6.47 -11.62 -32.97
C HIS A 241 -6.26 -13.12 -32.69
N VAL A 242 -7.22 -13.79 -32.06
CA VAL A 242 -7.28 -15.27 -31.95
C VAL A 242 -8.68 -15.76 -32.32
N ASP A 243 -8.72 -16.88 -33.02
CA ASP A 243 -9.96 -17.44 -33.57
C ASP A 243 -10.44 -18.67 -32.77
N TRP A 244 -9.56 -19.28 -31.98
CA TRP A 244 -9.89 -20.48 -31.20
C TRP A 244 -9.02 -20.63 -29.94
N LEU A 245 -9.59 -21.32 -28.96
CA LEU A 245 -8.92 -21.81 -27.75
C LEU A 245 -9.08 -23.33 -27.69
N ALA A 246 -7.98 -24.06 -27.54
CA ALA A 246 -7.92 -25.51 -27.62
C ALA A 246 -7.14 -26.14 -26.45
N ILE A 247 -7.44 -27.41 -26.18
CA ILE A 247 -6.54 -28.32 -25.50
C ILE A 247 -5.78 -29.10 -26.54
N TYR A 248 -4.49 -28.81 -26.67
CA TYR A 248 -3.67 -29.31 -27.75
C TYR A 248 -2.56 -30.24 -27.26
N CYS A 249 -2.47 -31.41 -27.90
CA CYS A 249 -1.38 -32.35 -27.75
C CYS A 249 -0.23 -31.93 -28.66
N TYR A 250 0.76 -31.27 -28.07
CA TYR A 250 1.87 -30.71 -28.84
C TYR A 250 2.76 -31.82 -29.41
N LYS A 251 3.00 -32.88 -28.63
CA LYS A 251 3.84 -34.02 -29.03
C LYS A 251 3.35 -34.73 -30.29
N PHE A 252 2.03 -34.89 -30.44
CA PHE A 252 1.44 -35.61 -31.57
C PHE A 252 0.66 -34.73 -32.54
N ARG A 253 0.63 -33.41 -32.30
CA ARG A 253 -0.06 -32.42 -33.13
C ARG A 253 -1.56 -32.68 -33.27
N VAL A 254 -2.22 -33.04 -32.16
CA VAL A 254 -3.64 -33.41 -32.13
C VAL A 254 -4.42 -32.41 -31.29
N ASP A 255 -5.51 -31.90 -31.86
CA ASP A 255 -6.54 -31.19 -31.11
C ASP A 255 -7.38 -32.19 -30.30
N PHE A 256 -7.37 -32.05 -28.97
CA PHE A 256 -8.22 -32.87 -28.10
C PHE A 256 -9.61 -32.27 -27.91
N GLY A 257 -9.79 -30.98 -28.19
CA GLY A 257 -11.03 -30.25 -28.08
C GLY A 257 -10.77 -28.74 -28.07
N HIS A 258 -11.69 -27.99 -28.67
CA HIS A 258 -11.56 -26.54 -28.79
C HIS A 258 -12.91 -25.83 -28.69
N VAL A 259 -12.82 -24.51 -28.62
CA VAL A 259 -13.93 -23.57 -28.76
C VAL A 259 -13.51 -22.46 -29.72
N ALA A 260 -14.45 -21.99 -30.53
CA ALA A 260 -14.22 -20.82 -31.39
C ALA A 260 -14.33 -19.54 -30.55
N ILE A 261 -13.37 -18.63 -30.70
CA ILE A 261 -13.42 -17.28 -30.17
C ILE A 261 -13.94 -16.39 -31.29
N SER A 262 -15.20 -15.97 -31.18
CA SER A 262 -15.86 -15.16 -32.20
C SER A 262 -16.89 -14.25 -31.57
N ASN A 263 -17.27 -13.18 -32.29
CA ASN A 263 -18.26 -12.20 -31.85
C ASN A 263 -17.92 -11.53 -30.50
N VAL A 264 -16.62 -11.40 -30.18
CA VAL A 264 -16.16 -10.66 -29.00
C VAL A 264 -16.18 -9.17 -29.32
N SER A 265 -16.85 -8.39 -28.48
CA SER A 265 -16.92 -6.94 -28.60
C SER A 265 -15.52 -6.32 -28.64
N THR A 266 -15.33 -5.30 -29.48
CA THR A 266 -14.10 -4.51 -29.47
C THR A 266 -13.94 -3.65 -28.21
N ARG A 267 -15.02 -3.49 -27.41
CA ARG A 267 -15.10 -2.70 -26.17
C ARG A 267 -15.10 -3.56 -24.90
N ILE A 268 -14.31 -4.63 -24.90
CA ILE A 268 -13.95 -5.35 -23.66
C ILE A 268 -12.89 -4.55 -22.88
N PRO A 269 -12.64 -4.85 -21.59
CA PRO A 269 -11.60 -4.16 -20.85
C PRO A 269 -10.22 -4.29 -21.51
N PRO A 270 -9.38 -3.24 -21.44
CA PRO A 270 -7.99 -3.35 -21.82
C PRO A 270 -7.26 -4.29 -20.86
N TYR A 271 -6.14 -4.88 -21.32
CA TYR A 271 -5.29 -5.66 -20.44
C TYR A 271 -4.53 -4.73 -19.51
N VAL A 272 -4.74 -4.91 -18.21
CA VAL A 272 -3.97 -4.21 -17.18
C VAL A 272 -2.97 -5.21 -16.59
N PRO A 273 -1.65 -5.02 -16.81
CA PRO A 273 -0.66 -5.87 -16.19
C PRO A 273 -0.87 -5.94 -14.69
N ALA A 274 -0.68 -7.13 -14.11
CA ALA A 274 -0.66 -7.27 -12.67
C ALA A 274 0.35 -6.26 -12.11
N GLN A 275 -0.15 -5.27 -11.36
CA GLN A 275 0.69 -4.32 -10.67
C GLN A 275 1.56 -5.15 -9.72
N ARG A 276 2.89 -5.11 -9.89
CA ARG A 276 3.83 -5.75 -8.95
C ARG A 276 3.38 -5.37 -7.56
N ARG A 277 3.16 -6.28 -6.62
CA ARG A 277 2.75 -5.87 -5.27
C ARG A 277 3.90 -5.09 -4.62
N PHE A 278 3.62 -4.25 -3.62
CA PHE A 278 4.67 -3.59 -2.85
C PHE A 278 5.59 -4.67 -2.26
N ASP A 279 4.97 -5.78 -1.85
CA ASP A 279 5.57 -7.06 -1.51
C ASP A 279 6.60 -7.55 -2.54
N ASP A 280 6.31 -7.50 -3.85
CA ASP A 280 7.21 -8.00 -4.91
C ASP A 280 8.46 -7.13 -5.10
N VAL A 281 8.43 -5.88 -4.60
CA VAL A 281 9.61 -4.99 -4.54
C VAL A 281 10.39 -5.21 -3.23
N VAL A 282 9.68 -5.59 -2.15
CA VAL A 282 10.24 -5.81 -0.81
C VAL A 282 10.87 -7.20 -0.65
N THR A 283 10.51 -8.19 -1.48
CA THR A 283 11.04 -9.58 -1.45
C THR A 283 12.54 -9.72 -1.67
N THR A 284 13.29 -8.64 -1.91
CA THR A 284 14.76 -8.68 -2.04
C THR A 284 15.50 -8.47 -0.72
N VAL A 285 14.82 -8.03 0.35
CA VAL A 285 15.47 -7.69 1.63
C VAL A 285 14.84 -8.50 2.76
N ASP A 286 15.65 -9.38 3.36
CA ASP A 286 15.26 -10.11 4.58
C ASP A 286 15.04 -9.12 5.73
N GLY A 287 13.81 -9.09 6.24
CA GLY A 287 13.43 -8.30 7.41
C GLY A 287 14.06 -8.82 8.69
N TRP A 288 14.10 -7.97 9.72
CA TRP A 288 14.40 -8.42 11.07
C TRP A 288 13.31 -9.39 11.56
N PRO A 289 13.67 -10.44 12.31
CA PRO A 289 12.69 -11.33 12.91
C PRO A 289 11.66 -10.56 13.76
N VAL A 290 10.38 -10.85 13.55
CA VAL A 290 9.29 -10.25 14.32
C VAL A 290 9.42 -10.69 15.78
N THR A 291 9.38 -9.72 16.68
CA THR A 291 9.39 -9.95 18.13
C THR A 291 7.95 -10.07 18.64
N SER A 292 7.72 -10.94 19.62
CA SER A 292 6.42 -11.11 20.27
C SER A 292 6.51 -10.86 21.77
N LEU A 293 5.54 -10.12 22.32
CA LEU A 293 5.41 -9.86 23.75
C LEU A 293 4.16 -10.54 24.30
N LEU A 294 4.34 -11.48 25.23
CA LEU A 294 3.20 -12.19 25.84
C LEU A 294 2.71 -11.44 27.08
N GLY A 295 1.41 -11.14 27.11
CA GLY A 295 0.73 -10.58 28.25
C GLY A 295 0.48 -11.62 29.34
N ASN A 296 1.55 -12.20 29.91
CA ASN A 296 1.50 -13.21 30.97
C ASN A 296 1.40 -12.57 32.38
N GLU A 297 1.47 -13.39 33.43
CA GLU A 297 1.36 -12.91 34.82
C GLU A 297 2.43 -11.88 35.21
N ASN A 298 3.59 -11.91 34.55
CA ASN A 298 4.69 -10.98 34.78
C ASN A 298 4.61 -9.73 33.88
N ARG A 299 3.72 -9.72 32.87
CA ARG A 299 3.54 -8.60 31.93
C ARG A 299 2.06 -8.28 31.75
N ARG A 300 1.56 -7.38 32.59
CA ARG A 300 0.22 -6.77 32.44
C ARG A 300 0.25 -5.35 31.89
N ASN A 301 1.43 -4.75 31.80
CA ASN A 301 1.63 -3.37 31.36
C ASN A 301 2.39 -3.35 30.03
N PHE A 302 1.88 -2.57 29.07
CA PHE A 302 2.49 -2.33 27.78
C PHE A 302 2.68 -0.83 27.58
N THR A 303 3.91 -0.39 27.39
CA THR A 303 4.29 1.02 27.21
C THR A 303 4.53 1.32 25.75
N PHE A 304 3.82 2.28 25.20
CA PHE A 304 3.86 2.67 23.80
C PHE A 304 4.61 3.98 23.65
N GLN A 305 5.69 3.94 22.89
CA GLN A 305 6.60 5.08 22.65
C GLN A 305 6.86 5.21 21.16
N LEU A 306 7.18 6.41 20.69
CA LEU A 306 7.54 6.60 19.28
C LEU A 306 8.97 6.16 19.02
N GLY A 307 9.24 5.66 17.82
CA GLY A 307 10.58 5.32 17.36
C GLY A 307 10.72 5.40 15.85
N VAL A 308 11.95 5.46 15.37
CA VAL A 308 12.25 5.39 13.93
C VAL A 308 11.87 4.02 13.34
N PRO A 309 11.43 3.91 12.07
CA PRO A 309 10.89 2.66 11.55
C PRO A 309 11.93 1.54 11.30
N GLY A 310 13.23 1.82 11.35
CA GLY A 310 14.28 0.82 11.10
C GLY A 310 14.42 0.44 9.61
N GLY A 311 14.23 1.42 8.72
CA GLY A 311 14.41 1.27 7.28
C GLY A 311 13.60 0.13 6.66
N LYS A 312 14.17 -0.55 5.66
CA LYS A 312 13.50 -1.64 4.96
C LYS A 312 13.37 -2.90 5.81
N LYS A 313 14.29 -3.13 6.76
CA LYS A 313 14.35 -4.36 7.57
C LYS A 313 13.42 -4.32 8.78
N GLY A 314 13.06 -3.14 9.27
CA GLY A 314 12.17 -2.94 10.42
C GLY A 314 10.69 -2.98 10.06
N TYR A 315 9.97 -1.91 10.41
CA TYR A 315 8.51 -1.82 10.29
C TYR A 315 8.00 -2.18 8.89
N GLN A 316 8.70 -1.72 7.84
CA GLN A 316 8.28 -1.96 6.47
C GLN A 316 8.24 -3.46 6.12
N SER A 317 9.25 -4.23 6.52
CA SER A 317 9.25 -5.68 6.29
C SER A 317 8.24 -6.39 7.20
N MET A 318 8.17 -5.98 8.47
CA MET A 318 7.23 -6.54 9.45
C MET A 318 5.77 -6.42 9.00
N THR A 319 5.39 -5.25 8.48
CA THR A 319 3.99 -4.91 8.20
C THR A 319 3.60 -5.00 6.73
N ARG A 320 4.59 -5.06 5.84
CA ARG A 320 4.44 -4.91 4.39
C ARG A 320 3.77 -3.59 3.99
N ALA A 321 3.93 -2.55 4.81
CA ALA A 321 3.38 -1.23 4.58
C ALA A 321 4.48 -0.17 4.65
N ARG A 322 4.26 0.96 3.96
CA ARG A 322 5.14 2.12 4.09
C ARG A 322 4.93 2.77 5.47
N PRO A 323 5.95 2.87 6.32
CA PRO A 323 5.81 3.45 7.64
C PRO A 323 5.55 4.96 7.55
N SER A 324 4.91 5.50 8.59
CA SER A 324 5.04 6.93 8.89
C SER A 324 6.48 7.28 9.29
N LYS A 325 6.76 8.57 9.51
CA LYS A 325 8.08 9.05 9.96
C LYS A 325 8.55 8.37 11.25
N TYR A 326 7.61 8.14 12.17
CA TYR A 326 7.80 7.36 13.38
C TYR A 326 6.75 6.26 13.47
N VAL A 327 7.03 5.23 14.24
CA VAL A 327 6.17 4.08 14.49
C VAL A 327 6.12 3.78 15.99
N TRP A 328 5.15 2.97 16.41
CA TRP A 328 4.99 2.54 17.79
C TRP A 328 5.98 1.44 18.15
N TYR A 329 6.78 1.71 19.18
CA TYR A 329 7.53 0.70 19.92
C TYR A 329 6.73 0.34 21.17
N VAL A 330 6.57 -0.96 21.41
CA VAL A 330 5.90 -1.49 22.61
C VAL A 330 6.97 -2.05 23.54
N ASN A 331 7.04 -1.50 24.75
CA ASN A 331 8.13 -1.73 25.70
C ASN A 331 9.52 -1.54 25.06
N GLY A 332 9.63 -0.55 24.18
CA GLY A 332 10.85 -0.25 23.42
C GLY A 332 11.14 -1.17 22.23
N MET A 333 10.24 -2.11 21.90
CA MET A 333 10.42 -3.09 20.82
C MET A 333 9.47 -2.86 19.65
N LEU A 334 9.94 -3.12 18.42
CA LEU A 334 9.03 -3.41 17.29
C LEU A 334 8.50 -4.84 17.45
N ALA A 335 7.27 -4.98 17.94
CA ALA A 335 6.74 -6.26 18.35
C ALA A 335 5.25 -6.42 18.05
N ASP A 336 4.76 -7.64 17.86
CA ASP A 336 3.35 -7.94 18.10
C ASP A 336 3.12 -8.29 19.58
N ILE A 337 1.86 -8.23 20.01
CA ILE A 337 1.49 -8.54 21.39
C ILE A 337 0.45 -9.66 21.45
N TYR A 338 0.54 -10.52 22.46
CA TYR A 338 -0.43 -11.59 22.72
C TYR A 338 -1.18 -11.28 24.03
N LEU A 339 -2.50 -11.22 23.95
CA LEU A 339 -3.38 -10.95 25.09
C LEU A 339 -4.32 -12.14 25.31
N LYS A 340 -4.52 -12.52 26.58
CA LYS A 340 -5.46 -13.59 26.95
C LYS A 340 -6.84 -13.01 27.23
N ARG A 341 -7.89 -13.68 26.73
CA ARG A 341 -9.28 -13.32 27.04
C ARG A 341 -9.57 -13.39 28.54
N GLY A 342 -10.39 -12.48 29.04
CA GLY A 342 -10.77 -12.35 30.44
C GLY A 342 -9.70 -11.71 31.35
N VAL A 343 -8.56 -11.31 30.79
CA VAL A 343 -7.46 -10.67 31.54
C VAL A 343 -7.40 -9.18 31.22
N THR A 344 -7.30 -8.36 32.26
CA THR A 344 -7.14 -6.90 32.12
C THR A 344 -5.68 -6.51 31.97
N TYR A 345 -5.41 -5.69 30.96
CA TYR A 345 -4.09 -5.14 30.64
C TYR A 345 -4.11 -3.61 30.72
N THR A 346 -2.95 -3.02 31.03
CA THR A 346 -2.74 -1.58 31.07
C THR A 346 -1.88 -1.14 29.90
N PHE A 347 -2.37 -0.19 29.14
CA PHE A 347 -1.68 0.44 28.02
C PHE A 347 -1.22 1.81 28.50
N ILE A 348 0.09 2.01 28.59
CA ILE A 348 0.73 3.27 28.96
C ILE A 348 1.17 3.94 27.65
N VAL A 349 0.73 5.16 27.40
CA VAL A 349 0.92 5.82 26.11
C VAL A 349 1.76 7.09 26.26
N GLU A 350 2.77 7.20 25.41
CA GLU A 350 3.72 8.30 25.34
C GLU A 350 3.94 8.77 23.89
N GLY A 351 2.83 9.01 23.18
CA GLY A 351 2.79 9.37 21.75
C GLY A 351 2.87 10.86 21.44
N GLY A 352 2.90 11.70 22.48
CA GLY A 352 2.92 13.15 22.37
C GLY A 352 1.54 13.78 22.18
N SER A 353 1.40 14.99 22.73
CA SER A 353 0.13 15.74 22.81
C SER A 353 0.09 16.98 21.91
N ASP A 354 1.11 17.21 21.07
CA ASP A 354 1.23 18.42 20.24
C ASP A 354 0.48 18.31 18.92
N LYS A 355 -0.78 18.74 18.92
CA LYS A 355 -1.67 18.73 17.75
C LYS A 355 -1.19 19.59 16.57
N SER A 356 -0.22 20.49 16.77
CA SER A 356 0.30 21.34 15.69
C SER A 356 1.18 20.55 14.72
N THR A 357 1.82 19.48 15.21
CA THR A 357 2.71 18.61 14.42
C THR A 357 2.18 17.19 14.42
N SER A 358 1.59 16.75 13.31
CA SER A 358 0.97 15.41 13.23
C SER A 358 1.94 14.28 13.58
N ASP A 359 3.24 14.44 13.29
CA ASP A 359 4.26 13.45 13.64
C ASP A 359 4.39 13.19 15.16
N PHE A 360 4.02 14.19 15.99
CA PHE A 360 4.19 14.19 17.45
C PHE A 360 2.86 14.25 18.22
N TYR A 361 1.75 14.02 17.53
CA TYR A 361 0.45 13.81 18.14
C TYR A 361 -0.07 12.43 17.75
N ASN A 362 0.23 11.43 18.57
CA ASN A 362 -0.17 10.05 18.30
C ASN A 362 -0.96 9.47 19.47
N PRO A 363 -2.26 9.77 19.59
CA PRO A 363 -3.13 9.02 20.47
C PRO A 363 -3.16 7.54 20.06
N LEU A 364 -3.04 6.62 21.01
CA LEU A 364 -3.10 5.18 20.76
C LEU A 364 -4.53 4.67 20.94
N TYR A 365 -4.99 3.84 20.00
CA TYR A 365 -6.27 3.15 20.11
C TYR A 365 -6.13 1.69 19.65
N ILE A 366 -7.12 0.87 19.99
CA ILE A 366 -7.22 -0.53 19.59
C ILE A 366 -8.45 -0.70 18.67
N SER A 367 -8.25 -1.26 17.49
CA SER A 367 -9.30 -1.49 16.50
C SER A 367 -9.11 -2.79 15.70
N ASP A 368 -10.06 -3.08 14.81
CA ASP A 368 -9.94 -4.07 13.73
C ASP A 368 -9.25 -3.53 12.46
N ASP A 369 -8.87 -2.24 12.45
CA ASP A 369 -8.19 -1.60 11.31
C ASP A 369 -6.66 -1.78 11.36
N GLN A 370 -6.11 -2.41 10.34
CA GLN A 370 -4.68 -2.66 10.19
C GLN A 370 -3.87 -1.39 9.92
N PHE A 371 -4.46 -0.32 9.40
CA PHE A 371 -3.69 0.80 8.84
C PHE A 371 -3.59 2.00 9.78
N GLY A 372 -4.51 2.20 10.71
CA GLY A 372 -4.46 3.32 11.64
C GLY A 372 -4.95 4.62 11.03
N GLY A 373 -4.56 5.75 11.61
CA GLY A 373 -4.89 7.07 11.08
C GLY A 373 -6.39 7.39 11.07
N TYR A 374 -7.15 6.94 12.07
CA TYR A 374 -8.61 7.12 12.16
C TYR A 374 -9.09 8.56 11.90
N ALA A 375 -8.31 9.57 12.31
CA ALA A 375 -8.61 10.98 12.02
C ALA A 375 -8.70 11.32 10.52
N LYS A 376 -7.97 10.57 9.69
CA LYS A 376 -7.82 10.75 8.24
C LYS A 376 -8.80 9.89 7.42
N LEU A 377 -9.65 9.13 8.10
CA LEU A 377 -10.71 8.34 7.48
C LEU A 377 -11.91 9.24 7.17
N SER A 378 -12.52 9.01 6.00
CA SER A 378 -13.83 9.58 5.64
C SER A 378 -14.92 9.06 6.58
N ASN A 379 -16.11 9.65 6.52
CA ASN A 379 -17.22 9.22 7.36
C ASN A 379 -17.61 7.75 7.10
N GLU A 380 -17.67 7.35 5.83
CA GLU A 380 -17.95 5.96 5.45
C GLU A 380 -16.84 5.00 5.90
N GLU A 381 -15.56 5.38 5.76
CA GLU A 381 -14.44 4.57 6.24
C GLU A 381 -14.52 4.35 7.76
N LYS A 382 -14.89 5.38 8.54
CA LYS A 382 -15.05 5.28 10.00
C LYS A 382 -16.15 4.32 10.42
N GLU A 383 -17.26 4.27 9.68
CA GLU A 383 -18.37 3.35 9.98
C GLU A 383 -17.97 1.88 9.81
N GLN A 384 -16.91 1.60 9.04
CA GLN A 384 -16.37 0.25 8.86
C GLN A 384 -15.33 -0.15 9.91
N VAL A 385 -14.93 0.77 10.79
CA VAL A 385 -13.89 0.53 11.81
C VAL A 385 -14.52 0.40 13.19
N THR A 386 -14.24 -0.72 13.87
CA THR A 386 -14.67 -0.95 15.24
C THR A 386 -13.56 -0.56 16.21
N LEU A 387 -13.82 0.41 17.07
CA LEU A 387 -12.91 0.79 18.16
C LEU A 387 -13.19 -0.05 19.42
N TYR A 388 -12.21 -0.83 19.87
CA TYR A 388 -12.33 -1.70 21.04
C TYR A 388 -11.81 -1.04 22.33
N SER A 389 -10.82 -0.14 22.23
CA SER A 389 -10.35 0.65 23.36
C SER A 389 -9.59 1.90 22.90
N GLY A 390 -9.41 2.86 23.80
CA GLY A 390 -8.70 4.12 23.50
C GLY A 390 -9.44 5.06 22.54
N SER A 391 -10.78 5.07 22.58
CA SER A 391 -11.61 5.82 21.62
C SER A 391 -11.57 7.35 21.77
N ASP A 392 -11.16 7.89 22.92
CA ASP A 392 -11.04 9.33 23.16
C ASP A 392 -9.58 9.79 22.93
N PRO A 393 -9.24 10.34 21.74
CA PRO A 393 -7.89 10.74 21.41
C PRO A 393 -7.34 11.85 22.32
N SER A 394 -8.20 12.58 23.04
CA SER A 394 -7.75 13.62 23.97
C SER A 394 -7.15 13.06 25.26
N ARG A 395 -7.43 11.78 25.57
CA ARG A 395 -7.01 11.11 26.82
C ARG A 395 -5.91 10.07 26.65
N VAL A 396 -5.65 9.65 25.42
CA VAL A 396 -4.77 8.49 25.13
C VAL A 396 -3.53 8.85 24.32
N ALA A 397 -3.06 10.09 24.44
CA ALA A 397 -1.84 10.58 23.77
C ALA A 397 -0.61 10.59 24.68
N GLY A 398 -0.75 11.19 25.88
CA GLY A 398 0.33 11.29 26.88
C GLY A 398 1.48 12.23 26.47
N ARG A 399 2.51 12.29 27.32
CA ARG A 399 3.79 12.97 27.03
C ARG A 399 4.45 12.38 25.79
N LEU A 400 5.30 13.14 25.11
CA LEU A 400 6.10 12.58 24.02
C LEU A 400 7.31 11.84 24.57
N CYS A 401 7.50 10.59 24.13
CA CYS A 401 8.74 9.84 24.27
C CYS A 401 9.17 9.26 22.92
N LEU A 402 10.39 9.57 22.50
CA LEU A 402 10.91 9.24 21.18
C LEU A 402 12.25 8.50 21.27
N TRP A 403 12.31 7.33 20.67
CA TRP A 403 13.53 6.59 20.36
C TRP A 403 14.15 7.12 19.06
N SER A 404 15.26 7.83 19.17
CA SER A 404 15.98 8.36 18.01
C SER A 404 17.50 8.41 18.26
N ASN A 405 18.25 8.65 17.19
CA ASN A 405 19.66 9.01 17.24
C ASN A 405 19.83 10.35 16.51
N ASP A 406 20.74 11.19 16.99
CA ASP A 406 21.08 12.47 16.38
C ASP A 406 21.92 12.28 15.10
N GLU A 407 22.60 11.14 14.96
CA GLU A 407 23.35 10.73 13.78
C GLU A 407 22.57 9.76 12.89
N LYS A 408 22.80 9.85 11.58
CA LYS A 408 22.21 8.93 10.60
C LYS A 408 22.94 7.59 10.65
N VAL A 409 22.39 6.66 11.40
CA VAL A 409 22.84 5.27 11.45
C VAL A 409 22.28 4.51 10.24
N ASP A 410 23.14 3.76 9.53
CA ASP A 410 22.71 2.80 8.53
C ASP A 410 22.06 1.60 9.22
N ASP A 411 20.73 1.44 9.13
CA ASP A 411 19.99 0.34 9.74
C ASP A 411 20.31 -1.02 9.09
N SER A 412 20.79 -1.04 7.84
CA SER A 412 20.95 -2.28 7.08
C SER A 412 22.03 -3.21 7.65
N GLN A 413 22.99 -2.64 8.39
CA GLN A 413 24.11 -3.35 9.03
C GLN A 413 23.69 -4.26 10.21
N PHE A 414 22.49 -4.05 10.77
CA PHE A 414 22.02 -4.83 11.91
C PHE A 414 21.24 -6.07 11.46
N SER A 415 21.45 -7.18 12.19
CA SER A 415 20.75 -8.46 11.96
C SER A 415 19.41 -8.53 12.68
N THR A 416 19.23 -7.78 13.78
CA THR A 416 17.99 -7.75 14.56
C THR A 416 17.59 -6.32 14.92
N PHE A 417 16.30 -6.12 15.16
CA PHE A 417 15.79 -4.86 15.70
C PHE A 417 16.42 -4.53 17.07
N ALA A 418 16.63 -5.54 17.93
CA ALA A 418 17.21 -5.35 19.25
C ALA A 418 18.62 -4.74 19.17
N ASP A 419 19.45 -5.18 18.21
CA ASP A 419 20.79 -4.63 18.02
C ASP A 419 20.77 -3.22 17.44
N PHE A 420 19.87 -2.94 16.49
CA PHE A 420 19.65 -1.59 15.98
C PHE A 420 19.19 -0.64 17.09
N ARG A 421 18.23 -1.06 17.93
CA ARG A 421 17.67 -0.27 19.03
C ARG A 421 18.76 0.20 20.02
N LYS A 422 19.82 -0.57 20.23
CA LYS A 422 20.96 -0.17 21.10
C LYS A 422 21.65 1.11 20.65
N THR A 423 21.48 1.50 19.38
CA THR A 423 22.00 2.76 18.83
C THR A 423 21.07 3.95 19.06
N LEU A 424 19.85 3.71 19.56
CA LEU A 424 18.84 4.73 19.80
C LEU A 424 18.84 5.15 21.26
N HIS A 425 18.51 6.41 21.50
CA HIS A 425 18.29 6.98 22.82
C HIS A 425 16.83 7.39 22.97
N LEU A 426 16.27 7.12 24.15
CA LEU A 426 14.93 7.58 24.50
C LEU A 426 14.99 9.01 25.02
N LYS A 427 14.30 9.95 24.34
CA LYS A 427 14.13 11.34 24.77
C LYS A 427 12.66 11.58 25.11
N CYS A 428 12.37 12.10 26.30
CA CYS A 428 11.01 12.31 26.79
C CYS A 428 10.78 13.73 27.29
N GLU A 429 9.57 14.24 27.07
CA GLU A 429 9.08 15.46 27.72
C GLU A 429 8.94 15.22 29.24
N THR A 430 9.49 16.13 30.04
CA THR A 430 9.52 16.03 31.52
C THR A 430 8.41 16.83 32.19
N ASP A 431 7.83 17.80 31.49
CA ASP A 431 6.78 18.70 31.95
C ASP A 431 5.36 18.14 31.76
N LYS A 432 5.22 17.03 31.03
CA LYS A 432 3.94 16.37 30.74
C LYS A 432 3.85 14.97 31.35
N VAL A 433 2.62 14.51 31.56
CA VAL A 433 2.32 13.19 32.15
C VAL A 433 2.02 12.15 31.08
N THR A 434 2.26 10.89 31.41
CA THR A 434 1.86 9.75 30.58
C THR A 434 0.34 9.61 30.55
N ALA A 435 -0.20 9.05 29.47
CA ALA A 435 -1.58 8.62 29.40
C ALA A 435 -1.68 7.12 29.70
N LEU A 436 -2.83 6.66 30.17
CA LEU A 436 -3.09 5.23 30.28
C LEU A 436 -4.55 4.89 30.02
N PHE A 437 -4.79 3.68 29.52
CA PHE A 437 -6.12 3.08 29.46
C PHE A 437 -6.04 1.57 29.69
N HIS A 438 -7.17 0.96 30.01
CA HIS A 438 -7.27 -0.48 30.25
C HIS A 438 -8.01 -1.18 29.11
N PHE A 439 -7.62 -2.42 28.86
CA PHE A 439 -8.31 -3.27 27.89
C PHE A 439 -8.42 -4.69 28.45
N THR A 440 -9.61 -5.27 28.35
CA THR A 440 -9.91 -6.64 28.75
C THR A 440 -10.58 -7.33 27.56
N PRO A 441 -9.83 -8.12 26.76
CA PRO A 441 -10.43 -8.88 25.67
C PRO A 441 -11.46 -9.87 26.22
N ASP A 442 -12.64 -9.93 25.63
CA ASP A 442 -13.73 -10.83 26.01
C ASP A 442 -13.97 -11.93 24.96
N GLU A 443 -14.99 -12.76 25.17
CA GLU A 443 -15.36 -13.84 24.25
C GLU A 443 -15.79 -13.36 22.85
N LYS A 444 -16.23 -12.10 22.72
CA LYS A 444 -16.66 -11.50 21.44
C LYS A 444 -15.53 -10.79 20.73
N THR A 445 -14.42 -10.54 21.42
CA THR A 445 -13.26 -9.86 20.86
C THR A 445 -12.64 -10.73 19.77
N PRO A 446 -12.42 -10.21 18.54
CA PRO A 446 -11.78 -10.95 17.46
C PRO A 446 -10.39 -11.47 17.85
N ASP A 447 -9.96 -12.58 17.23
CA ASP A 447 -8.62 -13.15 17.46
C ASP A 447 -7.47 -12.23 17.02
N THR A 448 -7.75 -11.25 16.16
CA THR A 448 -6.77 -10.27 15.68
C THR A 448 -7.34 -8.87 15.81
N LEU A 449 -6.59 -8.02 16.50
CA LEU A 449 -6.80 -6.59 16.61
C LEU A 449 -5.49 -5.87 16.26
N TYR A 450 -5.54 -4.55 16.19
CA TYR A 450 -4.39 -3.71 15.93
C TYR A 450 -4.34 -2.58 16.94
N TYR A 451 -3.14 -2.30 17.45
CA TYR A 451 -2.88 -1.03 18.13
C TYR A 451 -2.40 -0.03 17.08
N GLN A 452 -2.95 1.18 17.05
CA GLN A 452 -2.64 2.15 15.99
C GLN A 452 -2.57 3.59 16.51
N SER A 453 -1.91 4.45 15.73
CA SER A 453 -1.98 5.92 15.93
C SER A 453 -3.29 6.45 15.36
N TYR A 454 -4.02 7.25 16.15
CA TYR A 454 -5.22 7.94 15.71
C TYR A 454 -4.95 8.92 14.56
N SER A 455 -3.75 9.50 14.52
CA SER A 455 -3.43 10.61 13.61
C SER A 455 -2.70 10.18 12.35
N ASN A 456 -1.99 9.06 12.39
CA ASN A 456 -1.09 8.64 11.32
C ASN A 456 -1.30 7.19 10.94
N TYR A 457 -1.21 6.94 9.64
CA TYR A 457 -1.25 5.60 9.08
C TYR A 457 0.06 4.85 9.34
N ASN A 458 -0.02 3.52 9.37
CA ASN A 458 1.10 2.60 9.37
C ASN A 458 2.11 2.91 10.49
N MET A 459 1.61 3.03 11.71
CA MET A 459 2.44 3.25 12.90
C MET A 459 2.45 2.07 13.86
N GLY A 460 1.38 1.31 13.96
CA GLY A 460 1.27 0.20 14.90
C GLY A 460 1.21 -1.17 14.23
N TRP A 461 0.86 -2.18 15.02
CA TRP A 461 0.87 -3.57 14.56
C TRP A 461 -0.14 -4.44 15.34
N LYS A 462 0.06 -5.76 15.29
CA LYS A 462 -0.91 -6.77 15.65
C LYS A 462 -0.99 -7.02 17.15
N ILE A 463 -2.22 -7.22 17.59
CA ILE A 463 -2.61 -7.81 18.86
C ILE A 463 -3.26 -9.17 18.53
N HIS A 464 -2.69 -10.25 19.04
CA HIS A 464 -3.26 -11.58 18.97
C HIS A 464 -4.06 -11.84 20.24
N VAL A 465 -5.36 -12.02 20.12
CA VAL A 465 -6.25 -12.32 21.25
C VAL A 465 -6.46 -13.83 21.31
N VAL A 466 -6.05 -14.44 22.41
CA VAL A 466 -6.02 -15.90 22.56
C VAL A 466 -6.77 -16.36 23.81
N ASN A 467 -7.23 -17.60 23.78
CA ASN A 467 -7.74 -18.26 24.99
C ASN A 467 -6.58 -18.79 25.85
N GLU A 468 -5.53 -19.30 25.20
CA GLU A 468 -4.30 -19.77 25.83
C GLU A 468 -3.09 -19.37 24.98
N PHE A 469 -1.95 -19.10 25.60
CA PHE A 469 -0.75 -18.71 24.86
C PHE A 469 -0.18 -19.89 24.06
N PRO A 470 0.11 -19.72 22.76
CA PRO A 470 0.73 -20.79 21.97
C PRO A 470 2.12 -21.14 22.49
N THR A 471 2.43 -22.42 22.64
CA THR A 471 3.74 -22.90 23.14
C THR A 471 4.89 -22.66 22.16
N THR A 472 4.58 -22.34 20.90
CA THR A 472 5.56 -22.09 19.84
C THR A 472 6.05 -20.65 19.79
N ILE A 473 5.40 -19.73 20.50
CA ILE A 473 5.78 -18.31 20.50
C ILE A 473 6.69 -18.05 21.69
N THR A 474 7.91 -17.60 21.39
CA THR A 474 8.90 -17.23 22.40
C THR A 474 8.58 -15.84 22.94
N ASP A 475 8.34 -15.75 24.24
CA ASP A 475 8.23 -14.46 24.94
C ASP A 475 9.62 -13.83 25.10
N ILE A 476 9.84 -12.68 24.47
CA ILE A 476 11.12 -11.98 24.61
C ILE A 476 11.20 -11.33 25.98
N LYS A 477 12.36 -11.51 26.64
CA LYS A 477 12.72 -10.74 27.83
C LYS A 477 13.22 -9.39 27.40
N GLU A 478 12.51 -8.34 27.79
CA GLU A 478 12.86 -6.96 27.48
C GLU A 478 14.13 -6.55 28.22
N GLU A 479 15.04 -5.87 27.52
CA GLU A 479 16.13 -5.15 28.17
C GLU A 479 15.57 -3.86 28.80
N PRO A 480 15.77 -3.65 30.11
CA PRO A 480 15.36 -2.42 30.79
C PRO A 480 15.99 -1.20 30.10
N TYR A 481 15.23 -0.12 30.01
CA TYR A 481 15.72 1.15 29.49
C TYR A 481 15.49 2.28 30.49
N VAL A 482 16.45 3.20 30.58
CA VAL A 482 16.43 4.33 31.52
C VAL A 482 16.04 5.60 30.76
N TYR A 483 15.10 6.36 31.31
CA TYR A 483 14.53 7.57 30.70
C TYR A 483 15.53 8.71 30.45
N GLU A 484 16.75 8.70 31.02
CA GLU A 484 17.58 9.92 31.16
C GLU A 484 19.11 9.76 30.96
N GLN A 485 19.61 8.76 30.22
CA GLN A 485 21.08 8.65 30.08
C GLN A 485 21.73 9.79 29.27
N TRP A 486 20.99 10.46 28.38
CA TRP A 486 21.51 11.54 27.52
C TRP A 486 21.72 12.87 28.27
N LEU A 487 20.86 13.22 29.24
CA LEU A 487 21.02 14.45 30.03
C LEU A 487 22.24 14.35 30.98
N GLN A 488 22.50 13.16 31.52
CA GLN A 488 23.67 12.95 32.39
C GLN A 488 24.98 13.03 31.59
N THR A 489 25.03 12.50 30.37
CA THR A 489 26.26 12.52 29.55
C THR A 489 26.63 13.91 29.03
N GLN A 490 25.66 14.79 28.73
CA GLN A 490 25.96 16.19 28.36
C GLN A 490 26.34 17.06 29.56
N SER A 491 25.76 16.81 30.74
CA SER A 491 26.10 17.55 31.96
C SER A 491 27.50 17.25 32.51
N VAL A 492 28.12 16.13 32.12
CA VAL A 492 29.49 15.75 32.52
C VAL A 492 30.58 16.45 31.68
N GLN A 493 30.21 17.10 30.56
CA GLN A 493 31.16 17.84 29.72
C GLN A 493 31.24 19.36 29.97
N ALA A 494 30.45 19.90 30.91
CA ALA A 494 30.65 21.27 31.37
C ALA A 494 31.66 21.28 32.53
N PRO A 495 32.87 21.84 32.38
CA PRO A 495 33.76 21.99 33.53
C PRO A 495 33.18 23.07 34.44
N HIS A 496 32.84 22.68 35.66
CA HIS A 496 32.78 23.58 36.80
C HIS A 496 34.14 24.30 36.92
N THR A 497 34.21 25.58 36.54
CA THR A 497 35.25 26.48 37.04
C THR A 497 34.76 27.09 38.35
N SER A 498 34.89 26.31 39.43
CA SER A 498 34.88 26.85 40.79
C SER A 498 36.20 27.57 41.05
N SER A 499 36.09 28.84 41.38
CA SER A 499 37.13 29.68 41.96
C SER A 499 37.80 29.04 43.17
N SER A 500 39.13 28.92 43.14
CA SER A 500 39.97 28.92 44.34
C SER A 500 41.42 29.27 43.98
N SER A 501 41.74 30.53 44.25
CA SER A 501 43.03 31.09 44.66
C SER A 501 44.20 30.12 44.86
N ILE A 502 45.28 30.32 44.10
CA ILE A 502 46.63 29.85 44.44
C ILE A 502 47.49 31.07 44.82
N LEU A 503 48.09 30.95 46.00
CA LEU A 503 49.13 31.81 46.54
C LEU A 503 50.33 31.88 45.59
N SER A 504 50.87 33.08 45.38
CA SER A 504 52.28 33.27 45.04
C SER A 504 52.92 34.20 46.07
N LEU A 505 53.82 33.63 46.88
CA LEU A 505 54.81 34.38 47.65
C LEU A 505 55.69 35.19 46.67
N SER A 506 55.88 36.48 46.92
CA SER A 506 57.20 37.00 47.35
C SER A 506 57.23 38.53 47.41
N CYS A 507 57.94 39.01 48.44
CA CYS A 507 58.63 40.29 48.56
C CYS A 507 57.86 41.63 48.63
N ALA A 508 57.80 42.09 49.87
CA ALA A 508 58.48 43.31 50.35
C ALA A 508 57.82 44.68 50.09
N LEU A 509 57.39 45.23 51.23
CA LEU A 509 57.67 46.57 51.74
C LEU A 509 56.95 47.79 51.12
N LEU A 510 56.22 48.42 52.06
CA LEU A 510 56.20 49.85 52.35
C LEU A 510 55.25 50.77 51.56
N LEU A 511 54.22 51.18 52.32
CA LEU A 511 53.77 52.56 52.57
C LEU A 511 53.05 53.34 51.47
N LEU A 512 51.81 53.69 51.87
CA LEU A 512 51.25 55.04 51.89
C LEU A 512 50.71 55.62 50.56
N ILE A 513 49.43 56.00 50.68
CA ILE A 513 48.92 57.37 50.45
C ILE A 513 48.35 57.68 49.05
N ILE A 514 47.05 58.04 49.11
CA ILE A 514 46.33 59.10 48.39
C ILE A 514 46.01 58.82 46.91
N SER A 515 44.74 58.52 46.59
CA SER A 515 43.62 59.44 46.26
C SER A 515 43.59 59.88 44.78
N TRP A 516 42.37 60.16 44.30
CA TRP A 516 41.97 60.82 43.04
C TRP A 516 41.82 59.89 41.81
N LEU A 517 40.58 59.60 41.40
CA LEU A 517 39.75 60.34 40.42
C LEU A 517 40.30 60.22 39.00
N PHE A 518 39.63 59.40 38.18
CA PHE A 518 38.90 59.81 36.97
C PHE A 518 37.89 58.73 36.58
#